data_AF-A9BYU1-F1
#
_entry.id   AF-A9BYU1-F1
#
_cell.length_a   1.000
_cell.length_b   1.000
_cell.length_c   1.000
_cell.angle_alpha   90.00
_cell.angle_beta   90.00
_cell.angle_gamma   90.00
#
_symmetry.space_group_name_H-M   'P 1'
#
loop_
_entity.id
_entity.type
_entity.pdbx_description
1 polymer ?
#
loop_
_entity_poly.entity_id
_entity_poly.type
_entity_poly.pdbx_seq_one_letter_code
_entity_poly.pdbx_strand_id
1 'polypeptide(L)'
;MNQTPVSLNFSAHGTASGTPWRAVAGRSRVAVICASWHTDVVHQARDSMAAELQAQGVAAQNISHFNVPGAFEIPLLAKKLADTGRFDAIIACALVVNGGIYRHEFVSSAVIDGLMRVQLDTEVPVFSAVLTPRDFHEHGDHVEFFRAHFVKKGVEVAHACLAALDQLAQVQALGQARAA
;
A
#
# COMPACT_ATOMS: atom_id res chain seq x y z
N MET A 1 -31.80 -30.33 -2.15
CA MET A 1 -30.52 -29.94 -1.51
C MET A 1 -30.41 -28.42 -1.62
N ASN A 2 -30.89 -27.70 -0.61
CA ASN A 2 -30.89 -26.25 -0.56
C ASN A 2 -29.49 -25.79 -0.12
N GLN A 3 -28.69 -25.24 -1.04
CA GLN A 3 -27.51 -24.49 -0.66
C GLN A 3 -27.97 -23.10 -0.22
N THR A 4 -27.97 -22.87 1.09
CA THR A 4 -28.12 -21.53 1.64
C THR A 4 -27.00 -20.66 1.06
N PRO A 5 -27.29 -19.50 0.44
CA PRO A 5 -26.24 -18.62 -0.03
C PRO A 5 -25.38 -18.22 1.17
N VAL A 6 -24.06 -18.44 1.07
CA VAL A 6 -23.10 -17.82 1.99
C VAL A 6 -23.13 -16.33 1.67
N SER A 7 -24.05 -15.61 2.29
CA SER A 7 -24.05 -14.16 2.28
C SER A 7 -22.78 -13.72 3.00
N LEU A 8 -21.76 -13.37 2.23
CA LEU A 8 -20.64 -12.59 2.72
C LEU A 8 -21.24 -11.29 3.24
N ASN A 9 -21.42 -11.18 4.55
CA ASN A 9 -21.68 -9.89 5.17
C ASN A 9 -20.41 -9.05 4.94
N PHE A 10 -20.34 -8.38 3.80
CA PHE A 10 -19.54 -7.19 3.60
C PHE A 10 -20.16 -6.12 4.51
N SER A 11 -20.00 -6.27 5.82
CA SER A 11 -20.33 -5.22 6.76
C SER A 11 -19.38 -4.08 6.50
N ALA A 12 -19.78 -3.18 5.60
CA ALA A 12 -19.30 -1.83 5.60
C ALA A 12 -19.54 -1.27 7.01
N HIS A 13 -18.46 -0.99 7.72
CA HIS A 13 -18.43 -0.23 8.97
C HIS A 13 -19.14 -0.91 10.16
N GLY A 14 -18.38 -1.74 10.88
CA GLY A 14 -18.69 -2.02 12.28
C GLY A 14 -18.53 -0.73 13.10
N THR A 15 -19.66 -0.14 13.49
CA THR A 15 -19.76 0.92 14.50
C THR A 15 -19.48 0.34 15.89
N ALA A 16 -18.23 0.00 16.16
CA ALA A 16 -17.72 -0.17 17.52
C ALA A 16 -16.55 0.79 17.68
N SER A 17 -16.52 1.54 18.76
CA SER A 17 -15.49 2.51 19.14
C SER A 17 -14.13 1.84 19.44
N GLY A 18 -13.57 1.18 18.43
CA GLY A 18 -12.32 0.44 18.48
C GLY A 18 -11.70 0.38 17.09
N THR A 19 -10.38 0.30 17.08
CA THR A 19 -9.52 0.12 15.90
C THR A 19 -9.97 -1.10 15.09
N PRO A 20 -10.61 -0.96 13.90
CA PRO A 20 -11.32 -2.05 13.23
C PRO A 20 -10.40 -3.19 12.77
N TRP A 21 -9.09 -2.95 12.66
CA TRP A 21 -8.11 -3.92 12.17
C TRP A 21 -7.16 -4.45 13.24
N ARG A 22 -7.43 -4.22 14.53
CA ARG A 22 -6.47 -4.48 15.62
C ARG A 22 -5.89 -5.90 15.60
N ALA A 23 -6.72 -6.90 15.30
CA ALA A 23 -6.31 -8.30 15.24
C ALA A 23 -5.33 -8.59 14.10
N VAL A 24 -5.64 -8.12 12.88
CA VAL A 24 -4.74 -8.31 11.73
C VAL A 24 -3.50 -7.44 11.84
N ALA A 25 -3.63 -6.20 12.32
CA ALA A 25 -2.54 -5.26 12.50
C ALA A 25 -1.46 -5.82 13.44
N GLY A 26 -1.85 -6.39 14.58
CA GLY A 26 -0.91 -6.92 15.58
C GLY A 26 0.01 -8.04 15.10
N ARG A 27 -0.32 -8.70 13.99
CA ARG A 27 0.48 -9.79 13.39
C ARG A 27 1.10 -9.45 12.02
N SER A 28 0.77 -8.31 11.44
CA SER A 28 1.17 -7.96 10.08
C SER A 28 2.61 -7.46 10.03
N ARG A 29 3.34 -7.85 8.98
CA ARG A 29 4.68 -7.38 8.62
C ARG A 29 4.60 -6.68 7.27
N VAL A 30 4.92 -5.40 7.22
CA VAL A 30 4.73 -4.54 6.05
C VAL A 30 6.07 -4.06 5.55
N ALA A 31 6.35 -4.28 4.26
CA ALA A 31 7.46 -3.62 3.58
C ALA A 31 6.98 -2.32 2.94
N VAL A 32 7.76 -1.26 3.09
CA VAL A 32 7.49 0.06 2.54
C VAL A 32 8.63 0.43 1.61
N ILE A 33 8.34 0.64 0.33
CA ILE A 33 9.33 1.00 -0.68
C ILE A 33 9.10 2.44 -1.10
N CYS A 34 10.09 3.31 -0.91
CA CYS A 34 10.03 4.72 -1.30
C CYS A 34 11.01 5.02 -2.44
N ALA A 35 10.52 5.69 -3.49
CA ALA A 35 11.40 6.33 -4.47
C ALA A 35 12.14 7.52 -3.85
N SER A 36 13.37 7.77 -4.30
CA SER A 36 14.22 8.86 -3.80
C SER A 36 14.06 10.17 -4.58
N TRP A 37 13.26 10.18 -5.65
CA TRP A 37 12.86 11.41 -6.32
C TRP A 37 11.71 12.06 -5.56
N HIS A 38 11.79 13.38 -5.37
CA HIS A 38 10.82 14.16 -4.56
C HIS A 38 10.66 13.63 -3.12
N THR A 39 11.77 13.26 -2.47
CA THR A 39 11.74 12.66 -1.11
C THR A 39 10.98 13.50 -0.10
N ASP A 40 11.04 14.82 -0.20
CA ASP A 40 10.36 15.75 0.71
C ASP A 40 8.82 15.60 0.66
N VAL A 41 8.27 15.24 -0.50
CA VAL A 41 6.85 14.92 -0.70
C VAL A 41 6.58 13.45 -0.42
N VAL A 42 7.37 12.53 -0.99
CA VAL A 42 7.18 11.08 -0.87
C VAL A 42 7.24 10.62 0.59
N HIS A 43 8.15 11.18 1.39
CA HIS A 43 8.27 10.84 2.80
C HIS A 43 7.06 11.28 3.64
N GLN A 44 6.27 12.27 3.20
CA GLN A 44 5.01 12.62 3.89
C GLN A 44 4.04 11.44 3.91
N ALA A 45 3.90 10.73 2.79
CA ALA A 45 3.07 9.52 2.74
C ALA A 45 3.69 8.37 3.54
N ARG A 46 5.01 8.19 3.48
CA ARG A 46 5.72 7.18 4.27
C ARG A 46 5.47 7.36 5.77
N ASP A 47 5.65 8.59 6.26
CA ASP A 47 5.62 8.89 7.69
C ASP A 47 4.18 8.85 8.22
N SER A 48 3.22 9.41 7.49
CA SER A 48 1.81 9.36 7.90
C SER A 48 1.23 7.95 7.84
N MET A 49 1.60 7.16 6.82
CA MET A 49 1.22 5.74 6.72
C MET A 49 1.82 4.93 7.87
N ALA A 50 3.10 5.11 8.19
CA ALA A 50 3.73 4.38 9.29
C ALA A 50 3.08 4.74 10.64
N ALA A 51 2.79 6.02 10.87
CA ALA A 51 2.07 6.48 12.05
C ALA A 51 0.66 5.88 12.13
N GLU A 52 -0.07 5.84 11.01
CA GLU A 52 -1.41 5.25 10.96
C GLU A 52 -1.37 3.73 11.20
N LEU A 53 -0.47 2.99 10.54
CA LEU A 53 -0.30 1.56 10.79
C LEU A 53 -0.01 1.26 12.26
N GLN A 54 0.84 2.07 12.90
CA GLN A 54 1.13 1.96 14.34
C GLN A 54 -0.08 2.29 15.20
N ALA A 55 -0.82 3.36 14.89
CA ALA A 55 -2.07 3.71 15.57
C ALA A 55 -3.12 2.59 15.47
N GLN A 56 -3.09 1.83 14.36
CA GLN A 56 -3.96 0.68 14.15
C GLN A 56 -3.44 -0.62 14.80
N GLY A 57 -2.22 -0.63 15.33
CA GLY A 57 -1.65 -1.73 16.12
C GLY A 57 -0.53 -2.53 15.46
N VAL A 58 -0.01 -2.11 14.30
CA VAL A 58 1.20 -2.71 13.71
C VAL A 58 2.41 -2.29 14.53
N ALA A 59 3.19 -3.26 15.02
CA ALA A 59 4.39 -2.96 15.79
C ALA A 59 5.46 -2.27 14.91
N ALA A 60 6.16 -1.28 15.45
CA ALA A 60 7.14 -0.50 14.68
C ALA A 60 8.22 -1.38 14.01
N GLN A 61 8.69 -2.43 14.69
CA GLN A 61 9.67 -3.38 14.14
C GLN A 61 9.13 -4.23 12.98
N ASN A 62 7.82 -4.29 12.79
CA ASN A 62 7.18 -4.99 11.69
C ASN A 62 6.99 -4.11 10.45
N ILE A 63 7.36 -2.82 10.52
CA ILE A 63 7.34 -1.90 9.38
C ILE A 63 8.77 -1.72 8.89
N SER A 64 9.11 -2.31 7.75
CA SER A 64 10.45 -2.23 7.17
C SER A 64 10.49 -1.24 6.01
N HIS A 65 11.41 -0.28 6.06
CA HIS A 65 11.56 0.75 5.02
C HIS A 65 12.70 0.43 4.07
N PHE A 66 12.46 0.60 2.77
CA PHE A 66 13.42 0.42 1.70
C PHE A 66 13.36 1.62 0.76
N ASN A 67 14.53 2.11 0.33
CA ASN A 67 14.61 3.20 -0.65
C ASN A 67 15.14 2.65 -1.98
N VAL A 68 14.60 3.19 -3.06
CA VAL A 68 15.08 2.95 -4.43
C VAL A 68 15.36 4.28 -5.14
N PRO A 69 16.18 4.32 -6.20
CA PRO A 69 16.48 5.56 -6.90
C PRO A 69 15.21 6.26 -7.42
N GLY A 70 14.37 5.57 -8.18
CA GLY A 70 13.11 6.10 -8.71
C GLY A 70 11.95 5.10 -8.66
N ALA A 71 10.79 5.51 -9.17
CA ALA A 71 9.59 4.67 -9.17
C ALA A 71 9.77 3.38 -9.99
N PHE A 72 10.59 3.43 -11.04
CA PHE A 72 10.78 2.33 -11.99
C PHE A 72 11.44 1.09 -11.37
N GLU A 73 12.23 1.26 -10.31
CA GLU A 73 12.87 0.16 -9.60
C GLU A 73 11.94 -0.53 -8.58
N ILE A 74 10.81 0.10 -8.23
CA ILE A 74 9.90 -0.41 -7.19
C ILE A 74 9.37 -1.80 -7.51
N PRO A 75 8.83 -2.11 -8.70
CA PRO A 75 8.22 -3.43 -8.95
C PRO A 75 9.21 -4.59 -8.77
N LEU A 76 10.46 -4.44 -9.22
CA LEU A 76 11.48 -5.48 -9.04
C LEU A 76 11.78 -5.70 -7.56
N LEU A 77 11.98 -4.63 -6.79
CA LEU A 77 12.24 -4.75 -5.36
C LEU A 77 11.02 -5.34 -4.61
N ALA A 78 9.80 -4.91 -4.96
CA ALA A 78 8.56 -5.45 -4.41
C ALA A 78 8.48 -6.97 -4.64
N LYS A 79 8.75 -7.43 -5.86
CA LYS A 79 8.78 -8.87 -6.16
C LYS A 79 9.80 -9.59 -5.28
N LYS A 80 11.03 -9.07 -5.21
CA LYS A 80 12.10 -9.68 -4.42
C LYS A 80 11.76 -9.75 -2.94
N LEU A 81 11.09 -8.74 -2.39
CA LEU A 81 10.64 -8.71 -1.00
C LEU A 81 9.50 -9.71 -0.76
N ALA A 82 8.51 -9.78 -1.66
CA ALA A 82 7.41 -10.75 -1.59
C ALA A 82 7.95 -12.19 -1.61
N ASP A 83 8.86 -12.50 -2.54
CA ASP A 83 9.48 -13.83 -2.67
C ASP A 83 10.25 -14.28 -1.41
N THR A 84 10.59 -13.37 -0.48
CA THR A 84 11.24 -13.76 0.79
C THR A 84 10.31 -14.43 1.79
N GLY A 85 8.99 -14.28 1.64
CA GLY A 85 7.99 -14.74 2.63
C GLY A 85 8.02 -14.00 3.97
N ARG A 86 8.81 -12.91 4.10
CA ARG A 86 8.95 -12.14 5.35
C ARG A 86 7.88 -11.08 5.55
N PHE A 87 7.10 -10.75 4.51
CA PHE A 87 6.15 -9.66 4.51
C PHE A 87 4.77 -10.16 4.12
N ASP A 88 3.76 -9.66 4.81
CA ASP A 88 2.35 -9.97 4.55
C ASP A 88 1.74 -8.95 3.56
N ALA A 89 2.35 -7.76 3.45
CA ALA A 89 1.98 -6.73 2.48
C ALA A 89 3.18 -5.87 2.09
N ILE A 90 3.07 -5.24 0.92
CA ILE A 90 4.05 -4.27 0.41
C ILE A 90 3.33 -2.97 0.04
N ILE A 91 3.87 -1.83 0.45
CA ILE A 91 3.36 -0.50 0.10
C ILE A 91 4.44 0.24 -0.69
N ALA A 92 4.08 0.70 -1.89
CA ALA A 92 4.94 1.45 -2.80
C ALA A 92 4.61 2.95 -2.76
N CYS A 93 5.58 3.80 -2.47
CA CYS A 93 5.44 5.25 -2.41
C CYS A 93 6.35 5.92 -3.44
N ALA A 94 5.77 6.72 -4.32
CA ALA A 94 6.53 7.55 -5.26
C ALA A 94 5.70 8.72 -5.78
N LEU A 95 6.39 9.71 -6.32
CA LEU A 95 5.78 10.79 -7.09
C LEU A 95 6.38 10.78 -8.50
N VAL A 96 5.54 10.56 -9.51
CA VAL A 96 5.94 10.55 -10.92
C VAL A 96 5.32 11.76 -11.60
N VAL A 97 6.14 12.78 -11.86
CA VAL A 97 5.68 14.10 -12.35
C VAL A 97 5.93 14.28 -13.83
N ASN A 98 5.09 15.13 -14.45
CA ASN A 98 5.37 15.63 -15.79
C ASN A 98 6.43 16.74 -15.74
N GLY A 99 7.67 16.42 -16.10
CA GLY A 99 8.77 17.40 -16.17
C GLY A 99 8.80 18.24 -17.45
N GLY A 100 7.82 18.11 -18.35
CA GLY A 100 7.70 18.89 -19.59
C GLY A 100 8.64 18.49 -20.73
N ILE A 101 9.63 17.63 -20.48
CA ILE A 101 10.60 17.17 -21.50
C ILE A 101 10.30 15.73 -21.97
N TYR A 102 10.02 14.83 -21.02
CA TYR A 102 9.84 13.40 -21.30
C TYR A 102 8.46 12.92 -20.88
N ARG A 103 8.02 11.82 -21.48
CA ARG A 103 6.73 11.18 -21.22
C ARG A 103 6.78 10.35 -19.95
N HIS A 104 6.44 10.98 -18.84
CA HIS A 104 6.31 10.36 -17.53
C HIS A 104 5.27 9.21 -17.50
N GLU A 105 4.30 9.21 -18.42
CA GLU A 105 3.26 8.19 -18.52
C GLU A 105 3.81 6.80 -18.82
N PHE A 106 4.93 6.70 -19.54
CA PHE A 106 5.56 5.40 -19.80
C PHE A 106 6.12 4.77 -18.53
N VAL A 107 6.71 5.60 -17.67
CA VAL A 107 7.24 5.16 -16.38
C VAL A 107 6.09 4.80 -15.46
N SER A 108 5.08 5.67 -15.34
CA SER A 108 3.97 5.40 -14.43
C SER A 108 3.16 4.17 -14.82
N SER A 109 2.83 3.97 -16.10
CA SER A 109 2.15 2.76 -16.57
C SER A 109 2.96 1.51 -16.25
N ALA A 110 4.25 1.48 -16.61
CA ALA A 110 5.11 0.33 -16.34
C ALA A 110 5.22 0.00 -14.85
N VAL A 111 5.24 1.02 -13.99
CA VAL A 111 5.28 0.83 -12.53
C VAL A 111 3.96 0.27 -12.03
N ILE A 112 2.82 0.88 -12.34
CA ILE A 112 1.51 0.43 -11.86
C ILE A 112 1.19 -0.99 -12.36
N ASP A 113 1.44 -1.26 -13.65
CA ASP A 113 1.26 -2.60 -14.23
C ASP A 113 2.21 -3.62 -13.58
N GLY A 114 3.45 -3.21 -13.32
CA GLY A 114 4.44 -4.00 -12.60
C GLY A 114 3.98 -4.38 -11.19
N LEU A 115 3.47 -3.43 -10.41
CA LEU A 115 2.95 -3.69 -9.06
C LEU A 115 1.74 -4.64 -9.07
N MET A 116 0.84 -4.46 -10.06
CA MET A 116 -0.30 -5.37 -10.25
C MET A 116 0.18 -6.79 -10.58
N ARG A 117 1.15 -6.92 -11.48
CA ARG A 117 1.71 -8.23 -11.81
C ARG A 117 2.39 -8.88 -10.60
N VAL A 118 3.17 -8.12 -9.83
CA VAL A 118 3.85 -8.64 -8.64
C VAL A 118 2.86 -9.26 -7.66
N GLN A 119 1.78 -8.55 -7.30
CA GLN A 119 0.83 -9.10 -6.32
C GLN A 119 0.08 -10.34 -6.82
N LEU A 120 -0.24 -10.40 -8.12
CA LEU A 120 -0.92 -11.56 -8.71
C LEU A 120 0.02 -12.76 -8.82
N ASP A 121 1.30 -12.54 -9.13
CA ASP A 121 2.30 -13.60 -9.30
C ASP A 121 2.79 -14.14 -7.94
N THR A 122 2.83 -13.33 -6.88
CA THR A 122 3.38 -13.71 -5.57
C THR A 122 2.32 -13.97 -4.49
N GLU A 123 1.06 -13.63 -4.77
CA GLU A 123 -0.05 -13.65 -3.81
C GLU A 123 0.16 -12.80 -2.55
N VAL A 124 1.17 -11.91 -2.56
CA VAL A 124 1.40 -10.88 -1.53
C VAL A 124 0.79 -9.57 -2.01
N PRO A 125 -0.18 -8.98 -1.30
CA PRO A 125 -0.82 -7.74 -1.75
C PRO A 125 0.17 -6.57 -1.80
N VAL A 126 0.14 -5.84 -2.92
CA VAL A 126 0.97 -4.67 -3.19
C VAL A 126 0.09 -3.44 -3.35
N PHE A 127 0.28 -2.43 -2.50
CA PHE A 127 -0.50 -1.19 -2.48
C PHE A 127 0.28 -0.04 -3.11
N SER A 128 -0.40 0.80 -3.88
CA SER A 128 0.20 1.94 -4.56
C SER A 128 -0.17 3.25 -3.89
N ALA A 129 0.83 3.94 -3.36
CA ALA A 129 0.92 5.38 -3.18
C ALA A 129 1.92 5.98 -4.19
N VAL A 130 1.98 5.41 -5.40
CA VAL A 130 2.69 5.96 -6.56
C VAL A 130 1.75 6.94 -7.26
N LEU A 131 1.91 8.23 -6.99
CA LEU A 131 0.99 9.25 -7.49
C LEU A 131 1.54 9.94 -8.75
N THR A 132 0.63 10.20 -9.68
CA THR A 132 0.89 10.80 -10.99
C THR A 132 0.00 12.03 -11.18
N PRO A 133 0.36 13.18 -10.59
CA PRO A 133 -0.43 14.39 -10.79
C PRO A 133 -0.44 14.79 -12.26
N ARG A 134 -1.60 15.27 -12.74
CA ARG A 134 -1.71 15.86 -14.08
C ARG A 134 -0.77 17.06 -14.23
N ASP A 135 -0.78 17.92 -13.22
CA ASP A 135 -0.01 19.16 -13.18
C ASP A 135 0.85 19.17 -11.92
N PHE A 136 2.17 19.29 -12.10
CA PHE A 136 3.13 19.46 -11.03
C PHE A 136 4.23 20.42 -11.50
N HIS A 137 4.52 21.41 -10.67
CA HIS A 137 5.58 22.37 -10.91
C HIS A 137 6.42 22.47 -9.64
N GLU A 138 7.74 22.54 -9.79
CA GLU A 138 8.67 22.62 -8.67
C GLU A 138 8.73 24.03 -8.06
N HIS A 139 7.58 24.60 -7.71
CA HIS A 139 7.46 25.85 -6.96
C HIS A 139 6.62 25.67 -5.69
N GLY A 140 6.78 26.62 -4.76
CA GLY A 140 6.31 26.50 -3.37
C GLY A 140 4.87 26.01 -3.21
N ASP A 141 3.91 26.65 -3.90
CA ASP A 141 2.49 26.33 -3.75
C ASP A 141 2.14 24.87 -4.10
N HIS A 142 2.70 24.36 -5.20
CA HIS A 142 2.45 22.97 -5.61
C HIS A 142 3.14 22.00 -4.66
N VAL A 143 4.40 22.27 -4.28
CA VAL A 143 5.13 21.42 -3.34
C VAL A 143 4.38 21.32 -2.00
N GLU A 144 3.89 22.43 -1.46
CA GLU A 144 3.15 22.44 -0.20
C GLU A 144 1.82 21.70 -0.30
N PHE A 145 1.07 21.91 -1.39
CA PHE A 145 -0.15 21.16 -1.64
C PHE A 145 0.12 19.65 -1.68
N PHE A 146 1.15 19.21 -2.43
CA PHE A 146 1.45 17.80 -2.54
C PHE A 146 2.01 17.20 -1.25
N ARG A 147 2.75 17.96 -0.44
CA ARG A 147 3.15 17.51 0.90
C ARG A 147 1.93 17.21 1.77
N ALA A 148 0.99 18.16 1.87
CA ALA A 148 -0.25 17.97 2.64
C ALA A 148 -1.10 16.82 2.07
N HIS A 149 -1.19 16.71 0.75
CA HIS A 149 -1.96 15.65 0.10
C HIS A 149 -1.34 14.27 0.31
N PHE A 150 0.00 14.15 0.28
CA PHE A 150 0.69 12.90 0.54
C PHE A 150 0.50 12.41 1.97
N VAL A 151 0.38 13.31 2.97
CA VAL A 151 -0.01 12.92 4.33
C VAL A 151 -1.35 12.17 4.30
N LYS A 152 -2.37 12.74 3.64
CA LYS A 152 -3.68 12.09 3.50
C LYS A 152 -3.58 10.74 2.79
N LYS A 153 -2.81 10.68 1.70
CA LYS A 153 -2.62 9.44 0.93
C LYS A 153 -1.90 8.35 1.71
N GLY A 154 -0.99 8.69 2.60
CA GLY A 154 -0.38 7.73 3.51
C GLY A 154 -1.38 7.10 4.48
N VAL A 155 -2.32 7.88 5.02
CA VAL A 155 -3.40 7.33 5.86
C VAL A 155 -4.33 6.42 5.04
N GLU A 156 -4.75 6.85 3.85
CA GLU A 156 -5.62 6.07 2.98
C GLU A 156 -4.99 4.71 2.59
N VAL A 157 -3.69 4.69 2.26
CA VAL A 157 -3.00 3.44 1.88
C VAL A 157 -2.78 2.51 3.07
N ALA A 158 -2.58 3.05 4.29
CA ALA A 158 -2.53 2.24 5.51
C ALA A 158 -3.87 1.53 5.79
N HIS A 159 -4.99 2.26 5.66
CA HIS A 159 -6.33 1.68 5.81
C HIS A 159 -6.62 0.62 4.74
N ALA A 160 -6.29 0.91 3.48
CA ALA A 160 -6.43 -0.04 2.39
C ALA A 160 -5.62 -1.32 2.63
N CYS A 161 -4.38 -1.17 3.11
CA CYS A 161 -3.51 -2.29 3.46
C CYS A 161 -4.15 -3.19 4.53
N LEU A 162 -4.58 -2.61 5.64
CA LEU A 162 -5.14 -3.37 6.75
C LEU A 162 -6.49 -4.01 6.41
N ALA A 163 -7.36 -3.30 5.68
CA ALA A 163 -8.64 -3.83 5.25
C ALA A 163 -8.48 -5.03 4.30
N ALA A 164 -7.55 -4.94 3.35
CA ALA A 164 -7.27 -6.03 2.43
C ALA A 164 -6.64 -7.24 3.14
N LEU A 165 -5.71 -7.03 4.07
CA LEU A 165 -5.13 -8.10 4.89
C LEU A 165 -6.20 -8.81 5.73
N ASP A 166 -7.15 -8.07 6.30
CA ASP A 166 -8.27 -8.65 7.03
C ASP A 166 -9.14 -9.51 6.12
N GLN A 167 -9.50 -9.00 4.93
CA GLN A 167 -10.28 -9.74 3.95
C GLN A 167 -9.58 -11.02 3.47
N LEU A 168 -8.28 -10.95 3.17
CA LEU A 168 -7.50 -12.11 2.75
C LEU A 168 -7.45 -13.17 3.86
N ALA A 169 -7.32 -12.77 5.12
CA ALA A 169 -7.38 -13.69 6.25
C ALA A 169 -8.74 -14.39 6.36
N GLN A 170 -9.85 -13.68 6.10
CA GLN A 170 -11.19 -14.28 6.07
C GLN A 170 -11.32 -15.29 4.92
N VAL A 171 -10.81 -14.97 3.72
CA VAL A 171 -10.82 -15.89 2.56
C VAL A 171 -10.01 -17.16 2.85
N GLN A 172 -8.84 -17.04 3.47
CA GLN A 172 -8.03 -18.19 3.86
C GLN A 172 -8.75 -19.11 4.86
N ALA A 173 -9.45 -18.54 5.84
CA ALA A 173 -10.24 -19.30 6.81
C ALA A 173 -11.37 -20.11 6.14
N LEU A 174 -12.02 -19.55 5.11
CA LEU A 174 -13.02 -20.27 4.31
C LEU A 174 -12.43 -21.48 3.57
N GLY A 175 -11.23 -21.34 3.02
CA GLY A 175 -10.52 -22.44 2.35
C GLY A 175 -10.19 -23.60 3.30
N GLN A 176 -9.75 -23.27 4.52
CA GLN A 176 -9.42 -24.27 5.54
C GLN A 176 -10.66 -25.00 6.06
N ALA A 177 -11.78 -24.30 6.26
CA ALA A 177 -13.04 -24.89 6.73
C ALA A 177 -13.65 -25.90 5.74
N ARG A 178 -13.34 -25.80 4.43
CA ARG A 178 -13.81 -26.75 3.42
C ARG A 178 -12.92 -28.00 3.30
N ALA A 179 -11.67 -27.92 3.78
CA ALA A 179 -10.70 -29.02 3.73
C ALA A 179 -10.76 -29.94 4.97
N ALA A 180 -11.44 -29.52 6.04
CA ALA A 180 -11.71 -30.29 7.25
C ALA A 180 -13.05 -31.04 7.15
#